data_AF-A0AAW4ZVT3-F1
#
_entry.id   AF-A0AAW4ZVT3-F1
#
_cell.length_a   1.000
_cell.length_b   1.000
_cell.length_c   1.000
_cell.angle_alpha   90.00
_cell.angle_beta   90.00
_cell.angle_gamma   90.00
#
_symmetry.space_group_name_H-M   'P 1'
#
loop_
_entity.id
_entity.type
_entity.pdbx_description
1 polymer ?
#
loop_
_entity_poly.entity_id
_entity_poly.type
_entity_poly.pdbx_seq_one_letter_code
_entity_poly.pdbx_strand_id
1 'polypeptide(L)' 'MNDQLSSQPALICETILQQIERGLFATQSKRLPSERELSEIFNASRLTVKDALQQLEIQGIIYRKERRGWFLV' A
#
# COMPACT_ATOMS: atom_id res chain seq x y z
N MET A 1 -2.24 -15.59 20.81
CA MET A 1 -2.80 -14.22 21.00
C MET A 1 -1.68 -13.35 21.54
N ASN A 2 -1.09 -12.38 20.86
CA ASN A 2 -1.39 -11.73 19.59
C ASN A 2 -0.09 -11.67 18.79
N ASP A 3 -0.17 -12.07 17.52
CA ASP A 3 0.91 -11.94 16.56
C ASP A 3 1.49 -10.54 16.57
N GLN A 4 2.80 -10.53 16.76
CA GLN A 4 3.74 -9.45 16.77
C GLN A 4 3.43 -8.38 15.70
N LEU A 5 2.70 -7.33 16.09
CA LEU A 5 2.49 -6.08 15.33
C LEU A 5 3.79 -5.25 15.16
N SER A 6 4.96 -5.89 15.13
CA SER A 6 6.28 -5.25 14.99
C SER A 6 6.82 -5.28 13.55
N SER A 7 6.01 -5.70 12.59
CA SER A 7 6.41 -5.76 11.19
C SER A 7 6.11 -4.43 10.51
N GLN A 8 7.16 -3.68 10.17
CA GLN A 8 7.09 -2.47 9.33
C GLN A 8 6.09 -2.54 8.15
N PRO A 9 5.93 -3.66 7.40
CA PRO A 9 4.95 -3.70 6.30
C PRO A 9 3.50 -3.60 6.77
N ALA A 10 3.14 -4.13 7.95
CA ALA A 10 1.76 -4.09 8.45
C ALA A 10 1.32 -2.65 8.76
N LEU A 11 2.20 -1.85 9.36
CA LEU A 11 1.93 -0.43 9.62
C LEU A 11 1.75 0.35 8.32
N ILE A 12 2.54 0.03 7.28
CA ILE A 12 2.42 0.65 5.95
C ILE A 12 1.08 0.28 5.32
N CYS A 13 0.67 -1.00 5.37
CA CYS A 13 -0.65 -1.43 4.90
C CYS A 13 -1.78 -0.63 5.56
N GLU A 14 -1.77 -0.57 6.88
CA GLU A 14 -2.82 0.08 7.66
C GLU A 14 -2.86 1.59 7.39
N THR A 15 -1.69 2.23 7.28
CA THR A 15 -1.60 3.65 6.93
C THR A 15 -2.12 3.93 5.52
N ILE A 16 -1.77 3.08 4.54
CA ILE A 16 -2.28 3.18 3.18
C ILE A 16 -3.80 3.01 3.17
N LEU A 17 -4.33 1.99 3.87
CA LEU A 17 -5.78 1.77 4.02
C LEU A 17 -6.48 3.00 4.59
N GLN A 18 -5.99 3.54 5.69
CA GLN A 18 -6.54 4.74 6.30
C GLN A 18 -6.52 5.94 5.35
N GLN A 19 -5.46 6.11 4.55
CA GLN A 19 -5.41 7.17 3.54
C GLN A 19 -6.39 6.94 2.38
N ILE A 20 -6.57 5.68 1.95
CA ILE A 20 -7.58 5.29 0.96
C ILE A 20 -8.98 5.62 1.49
N GLU A 21 -9.29 5.19 2.72
CA GLU A 21 -10.59 5.42 3.39
C GLU A 21 -10.88 6.91 3.59
N ARG A 22 -9.84 7.71 3.88
CA ARG A 22 -9.94 9.18 3.93
C ARG A 22 -10.14 9.83 2.56
N GLY A 23 -10.16 9.05 1.48
CA GLY A 23 -10.38 9.53 0.13
C GLY A 23 -9.17 10.20 -0.52
N LEU A 24 -7.97 10.10 0.08
CA LEU A 24 -6.75 10.74 -0.45
C LEU A 24 -6.30 10.11 -1.78
N PHE A 25 -6.57 8.81 -1.98
CA PHE A 25 -6.20 8.09 -3.20
C PHE A 25 -7.40 7.74 -4.11
N ALA A 26 -8.62 7.99 -3.64
CA ALA A 26 -9.85 7.70 -4.38
C ALA A 26 -10.16 8.75 -5.47
N THR A 27 -9.33 9.79 -5.64
CA THR A 27 -9.59 10.87 -6.59
C THR A 27 -9.34 10.41 -8.03
N GLN A 28 -10.41 10.35 -8.84
CA GLN A 28 -10.51 10.18 -10.32
C GLN A 28 -9.73 9.03 -11.01
N SER A 29 -8.51 8.69 -10.57
CA SER A 29 -7.63 7.71 -11.21
C SER A 29 -7.51 6.40 -10.44
N LYS A 30 -8.05 6.31 -9.20
CA LYS A 30 -7.89 5.17 -8.28
C LYS A 30 -6.44 4.67 -8.17
N ARG A 31 -5.45 5.52 -8.46
CA ARG A 31 -4.07 5.11 -8.67
C ARG A 31 -3.29 5.36 -7.39
N LEU A 32 -2.63 4.33 -6.88
CA LEU A 32 -1.72 4.49 -5.76
C LEU A 32 -0.40 5.14 -6.24
N PRO A 33 0.32 5.80 -5.32
CA PRO A 33 1.68 6.26 -5.60
C PRO A 33 2.56 5.09 -6.01
N SER A 34 3.63 5.38 -6.73
CA SER A 34 4.56 4.32 -7.15
C SER A 34 5.29 3.71 -5.93
N GLU A 35 5.78 2.47 -6.04
CA GLU A 35 6.59 1.83 -4.99
C GLU A 35 7.76 2.72 -4.52
N ARG A 36 8.34 3.52 -5.43
CA ARG A 36 9.35 4.53 -5.11
C ARG A 36 8.81 5.62 -4.19
N GLU A 37 7.69 6.24 -4.54
CA GLU A 37 7.10 7.31 -3.73
C GLU A 37 6.65 6.78 -2.37
N LEU A 38 6.04 5.60 -2.31
CA LEU A 38 5.68 4.97 -1.05
C LEU A 38 6.93 4.68 -0.19
N SER A 39 8.01 4.20 -0.79
CA SER A 39 9.29 4.01 -0.09
C SER A 39 9.85 5.31 0.49
N GLU A 40 9.70 6.43 -0.20
CA GLU A 40 10.10 7.75 0.28
C GLU A 40 9.16 8.29 1.38
N ILE A 41 7.84 8.18 1.19
CA ILE A 41 6.81 8.64 2.14
C ILE A 41 6.92 7.88 3.47
N PHE A 42 7.09 6.56 3.40
CA PHE A 42 7.18 5.69 4.57
C PHE A 42 8.60 5.51 5.08
N ASN A 43 9.60 6.12 4.40
CA ASN A 43 11.02 5.96 4.67
C ASN A 43 11.41 4.49 4.90
N ALA A 44 10.84 3.60 4.07
CA ALA A 44 10.90 2.15 4.21
C ALA A 44 11.61 1.55 3.01
N SER A 45 12.19 0.36 3.19
CA SER A 45 12.82 -0.35 2.08
C SER A 45 11.78 -0.73 1.02
N ARG A 46 12.20 -0.73 -0.25
CA ARG A 46 11.32 -1.14 -1.37
C ARG A 46 10.76 -2.55 -1.20
N LEU A 47 11.52 -3.45 -0.57
CA LEU A 47 11.02 -4.79 -0.22
C LEU A 47 9.83 -4.67 0.75
N THR A 48 9.98 -3.91 1.82
CA THR A 48 8.95 -3.70 2.85
C THR A 48 7.67 -3.11 2.27
N VAL A 49 7.80 -2.10 1.40
CA VAL A 49 6.66 -1.48 0.71
C VAL A 49 6.01 -2.46 -0.25
N LYS A 50 6.81 -3.24 -0.98
CA LYS A 50 6.29 -4.26 -1.90
C LYS A 50 5.53 -5.35 -1.15
N ASP A 51 6.05 -5.84 -0.03
CA ASP A 51 5.36 -6.79 0.85
C ASP A 51 4.02 -6.21 1.34
N ALA A 52 4.01 -4.94 1.76
CA ALA A 52 2.79 -4.27 2.18
C ALA A 52 1.75 -4.18 1.04
N LEU A 53 2.17 -3.75 -0.15
CA LEU A 53 1.30 -3.68 -1.34
C LEU A 53 0.79 -5.07 -1.74
N GLN A 54 1.62 -6.09 -1.63
CA GLN A 54 1.23 -7.46 -1.93
C GLN A 54 0.19 -7.99 -0.94
N GLN A 55 0.29 -7.63 0.35
CA GLN A 55 -0.77 -7.95 1.31
C GLN A 55 -2.08 -7.22 0.99
N LEU A 56 -2.02 -5.95 0.61
CA LEU A 56 -3.21 -5.20 0.17
C LEU A 56 -3.82 -5.78 -1.11
N GLU A 57 -3.00 -6.33 -2.00
CA GLU A 57 -3.44 -7.05 -3.19
C GLU A 57 -4.16 -8.36 -2.83
N ILE A 58 -3.58 -9.14 -1.92
CA ILE A 58 -4.19 -10.38 -1.43
C ILE A 58 -5.52 -10.10 -0.72
N GLN A 59 -5.64 -8.97 -0.01
CA GLN A 59 -6.88 -8.53 0.61
C GLN A 59 -7.92 -7.99 -0.39
N GLY A 60 -7.56 -7.84 -1.67
CA GLY A 60 -8.46 -7.32 -2.70
C GLY A 60 -8.73 -5.82 -2.61
N ILE A 61 -7.87 -5.07 -1.90
CA ILE A 61 -7.97 -3.61 -1.77
C ILE A 61 -7.35 -2.94 -3.00
N ILE A 62 -6.22 -3.47 -3.47
CA ILE A 62 -5.50 -2.98 -4.64
C ILE A 62 -5.27 -4.11 -5.64
N TYR A 63 -4.96 -3.73 -6.87
CA TYR A 63 -4.49 -4.63 -7.91
C TYR A 63 -3.33 -3.99 -8.65
N ARG A 64 -2.39 -4.83 -9.06
CA ARG A 64 -1.30 -4.40 -9.93
C ARG A 64 -1.76 -4.39 -11.39
N LYS A 65 -1.52 -3.27 -12.09
CA LYS A 65 -1.70 -3.17 -13.55
C LYS A 65 -0.34 -3.08 -14.23
N GLU A 66 -0.09 -4.03 -15.13
CA GLU A 66 1.19 -4.16 -15.82
C GLU A 66 1.61 -2.82 -16.46
N ARG A 67 2.84 -2.39 -16.19
CA ARG A 67 3.45 -1.12 -16.63
C ARG A 67 2.75 0.17 -16.19
N ARG A 68 1.66 0.11 -15.42
CA ARG A 68 0.93 1.29 -14.93
C ARG A 68 1.04 1.50 -13.41
N GLY A 69 1.39 0.47 -12.66
CA GLY A 69 1.59 0.53 -11.21
C GLY A 69 0.42 -0.09 -10.45
N TRP A 70 0.12 0.45 -9.27
CA TRP A 70 -0.88 -0.07 -8.35
C TRP A 70 -2.17 0.75 -8.43
N PHE A 71 -3.31 0.07 -8.37
CA PHE A 71 -4.63 0.67 -8.49
C PHE A 71 -5.56 0.11 -7.43
N LEU A 72 -6.47 0.94 -6.92
CA LEU A 72 -7.55 0.52 -6.03
C LEU A 72 -8.60 -0.24 -6.82
N VAL A 73 -9.08 -1.34 -6.24
CA VAL A 73 -10.23 -2.09 -6.76
C VAL A 73 -11.50 -1.22 -6.74
#